data_AF-A0A5K1G1L1-F1
#
_entry.id   AF-A0A5K1G1L1-F1
#
_cell.length_a   1.000
_cell.length_b   1.000
_cell.length_c   1.000
_cell.angle_alpha   90.00
_cell.angle_beta   90.00
_cell.angle_gamma   90.00
#
_symmetry.space_group_name_H-M   'P 1'
#
loop_
_entity.id
_entity.type
_entity.pdbx_description
1 polymer ?
#
loop_
_entity_poly.entity_id
_entity_poly.type
_entity_poly.pdbx_seq_one_letter_code
_entity_poly.pdbx_strand_id
1 'polypeptide(L)' 'GMNMEMSSYGEAGVGLRVGICDGGREARVSRYREKRRTRLFSKKIRYEVRKLNAEKRPRMKGRFVKRTSAFAGPAAFPY' A
#
# COMPACT_ATOMS: atom_id res chain seq x y z
N GLY A 1 -12.76 -59.16 -0.53
CA GLY A 1 -12.41 -58.02 0.33
C GLY A 1 -11.22 -58.40 1.18
N MET A 2 -10.14 -57.64 1.10
CA MET A 2 -8.98 -57.78 2.00
C MET A 2 -8.66 -56.38 2.50
N ASN A 3 -9.01 -56.12 3.76
CA ASN A 3 -8.52 -54.97 4.51
C ASN A 3 -7.19 -55.40 5.14
N MET A 4 -6.12 -54.67 4.84
CA MET A 4 -4.84 -54.79 5.55
C MET A 4 -4.53 -53.39 6.08
N GLU A 5 -4.70 -53.25 7.39
CA GLU A 5 -4.50 -51.99 8.11
C GLU A 5 -3.03 -51.56 8.04
N MET A 6 -2.79 -50.32 7.63
CA MET A 6 -1.50 -49.65 7.77
C MET A 6 -1.43 -49.03 9.15
N SER A 7 -0.57 -49.58 10.00
CA SER A 7 -0.24 -49.03 11.32
C SER A 7 1.08 -48.26 11.29
N SER A 8 1.20 -47.38 12.28
CA SER A 8 2.42 -46.84 12.89
C SER A 8 2.86 -45.42 12.52
N TYR A 9 2.57 -44.57 13.49
CA TYR A 9 3.19 -43.30 13.90
C TYR A 9 4.71 -43.17 13.70
N GLY A 10 5.14 -41.94 13.38
CA GLY A 10 6.45 -41.39 13.73
C GLY A 10 7.11 -40.57 12.62
N GLU A 11 7.07 -39.23 12.69
CA GLU A 11 8.28 -38.40 12.86
C GLU A 11 7.97 -36.91 12.93
N ALA A 12 8.75 -36.25 13.79
CA ALA A 12 8.61 -34.87 14.19
C ALA A 12 9.09 -33.87 13.13
N GLY A 13 8.57 -32.65 13.24
CA GLY A 13 9.29 -31.44 12.85
C GLY A 13 9.20 -31.09 11.38
N VAL A 14 8.18 -30.33 10.99
CA VAL A 14 8.27 -29.49 9.81
C VAL A 14 7.62 -28.14 10.03
N GLY A 15 8.51 -27.15 10.19
CA GLY A 15 8.18 -25.74 10.18
C GLY A 15 7.29 -25.41 8.99
N LEU A 16 6.31 -24.56 9.29
CA LEU A 16 5.37 -23.88 8.42
C LEU A 16 5.87 -23.69 6.98
N ARG A 17 5.66 -24.71 6.14
CA ARG A 17 5.66 -24.56 4.69
C ARG A 17 4.24 -24.28 4.26
N VAL A 18 3.83 -23.02 4.41
CA VAL A 18 2.68 -22.47 3.70
C VAL A 18 3.10 -22.43 2.23
N GLY A 19 3.01 -23.59 1.60
CA GLY A 19 3.66 -23.93 0.34
C GLY A 19 2.73 -24.77 -0.52
N ILE A 20 1.58 -24.18 -0.85
CA ILE A 20 0.98 -24.23 -2.19
C ILE A 20 0.43 -25.60 -2.60
N CYS A 21 -0.85 -25.82 -2.29
CA CYS A 21 -1.74 -26.35 -3.30
C CYS A 21 -1.80 -25.32 -4.45
N ASP A 22 -1.68 -25.77 -5.70
CA ASP A 22 -1.63 -24.93 -6.90
C ASP A 22 -2.71 -23.83 -6.94
N GLY A 23 -3.88 -24.05 -6.31
CA GLY A 23 -4.94 -23.04 -6.16
C GLY A 23 -4.49 -21.67 -5.60
N GLY A 24 -3.49 -21.62 -4.70
CA GLY A 24 -3.05 -20.37 -4.08
C GLY A 24 -2.19 -19.47 -4.98
N ARG A 25 -1.45 -20.04 -5.94
CA ARG A 25 -0.70 -19.27 -6.93
C ARG A 25 -1.63 -18.76 -8.02
N GLU A 26 -2.55 -19.61 -8.46
CA GLU A 26 -3.50 -19.36 -9.53
C GLU A 26 -4.41 -18.19 -9.17
N ALA A 27 -4.92 -18.20 -7.93
CA ALA A 27 -5.72 -17.11 -7.37
C ALA A 27 -4.95 -15.77 -7.33
N ARG A 28 -3.68 -15.77 -6.90
CA ARG A 28 -2.84 -14.57 -6.86
C ARG A 28 -2.55 -14.02 -8.25
N VAL A 29 -2.26 -14.89 -9.22
CA VAL A 29 -1.99 -14.52 -10.61
C VAL A 29 -3.24 -13.97 -11.28
N SER A 30 -4.42 -14.57 -11.05
CA SER A 30 -5.69 -14.04 -11.58
C SER A 30 -5.96 -12.63 -11.06
N ARG A 31 -5.89 -12.41 -9.74
CA ARG A 31 -6.04 -11.09 -9.11
C ARG A 31 -5.04 -10.06 -9.67
N TYR A 32 -3.80 -10.47 -9.93
CA TYR A 32 -2.80 -9.62 -10.56
C TYR A 32 -3.21 -9.20 -11.98
N ARG A 33 -3.65 -10.15 -12.82
CA ARG A 33 -4.08 -9.88 -14.20
C ARG A 33 -5.27 -8.93 -14.24
N GLU A 34 -6.29 -9.17 -13.41
CA GLU A 34 -7.44 -8.29 -13.25
C GLU A 34 -7.04 -6.87 -12.83
N LYS A 35 -6.23 -6.75 -11.76
CA LYS A 35 -5.72 -5.46 -11.29
C LYS A 35 -4.89 -4.74 -12.34
N ARG A 36 -4.13 -5.47 -13.16
CA ARG A 36 -3.32 -4.90 -14.25
C ARG A 36 -4.20 -4.33 -15.35
N ARG A 37 -5.26 -5.06 -15.76
CA ARG A 37 -6.23 -4.61 -16.78
C ARG A 37 -6.94 -3.32 -16.37
N THR A 38 -7.18 -3.10 -15.08
CA THR A 38 -7.91 -1.93 -14.56
C THR A 38 -7.02 -0.81 -14.02
N ARG A 39 -5.70 -0.82 -14.32
CA ARG A 39 -4.81 0.26 -13.91
C ARG A 39 -5.22 1.57 -14.58
N LEU A 40 -5.34 2.61 -13.77
CA LEU A 40 -5.56 3.96 -14.25
C LEU A 40 -4.21 4.64 -14.50
N PHE A 41 -3.91 4.92 -15.76
CA PHE A 41 -2.68 5.63 -16.17
C PHE A 41 -2.86 7.14 -16.22
N SER A 42 -4.10 7.62 -16.36
CA SER A 42 -4.39 9.04 -16.28
C SER A 42 -4.26 9.55 -14.85
N LYS A 43 -4.01 10.86 -14.69
CA LYS A 43 -3.86 11.48 -13.37
C LYS A 43 -5.21 11.48 -12.63
N LYS A 44 -5.33 10.74 -11.54
CA LYS A 44 -6.47 10.81 -10.60
C LYS A 44 -6.17 11.66 -9.39
N ILE A 45 -6.98 12.69 -9.19
CA ILE A 45 -6.97 13.50 -7.98
C ILE A 45 -7.85 12.80 -6.95
N ARG A 46 -7.28 12.33 -5.84
CA ARG A 46 -8.02 11.66 -4.76
C ARG A 46 -8.46 12.61 -3.64
N TYR A 47 -7.66 13.64 -3.37
CA TYR A 47 -7.91 14.59 -2.29
C TYR A 47 -8.08 15.99 -2.88
N GLU A 48 -9.30 16.31 -3.24
CA GLU A 48 -9.65 17.54 -3.94
C GLU A 48 -9.33 18.78 -3.11
N VAL A 49 -9.73 18.78 -1.83
CA VAL A 49 -9.44 19.89 -0.90
C VAL A 49 -7.94 20.15 -0.79
N ARG A 50 -7.10 19.11 -0.74
CA ARG A 50 -5.63 19.28 -0.68
C ARG A 50 -5.06 19.85 -1.98
N LYS A 51 -5.62 19.48 -3.14
CA LYS A 51 -5.25 20.07 -4.44
C LYS A 51 -5.57 21.56 -4.48
N LEU A 52 -6.79 21.94 -4.11
CA LEU A 52 -7.20 23.35 -4.06
C LEU A 52 -6.33 24.16 -3.10
N ASN A 53 -6.02 23.62 -1.92
CA ASN A 53 -5.13 24.28 -0.96
C ASN A 53 -3.70 24.43 -1.52
N ALA A 54 -3.20 23.45 -2.28
CA ALA A 54 -1.88 23.50 -2.91
C ALA A 54 -1.81 24.46 -4.12
N GLU A 55 -2.94 24.75 -4.77
CA GLU A 55 -3.09 25.75 -5.82
C GLU A 55 -3.13 27.17 -5.24
N LYS A 56 -3.81 27.36 -4.11
CA LYS A 56 -3.88 28.66 -3.40
C LYS A 56 -2.58 29.05 -2.69
N ARG A 57 -1.71 28.10 -2.34
CA ARG A 57 -0.49 28.35 -1.55
C ARG A 57 0.59 29.06 -2.39
N PRO A 58 1.26 30.11 -1.88
CA PRO A 58 2.25 30.88 -2.65
C PRO A 58 3.45 30.03 -3.05
N ARG A 59 3.89 30.20 -4.30
CA ARG A 59 5.04 29.51 -4.89
C ARG A 59 6.05 30.48 -5.51
N MET A 60 7.34 30.20 -5.36
CA MET A 60 8.41 30.81 -6.15
C MET A 60 9.22 29.70 -6.80
N LYS A 61 9.39 29.75 -8.14
CA LYS A 61 10.08 28.71 -8.93
C LYS A 61 9.55 27.29 -8.64
N GLY A 62 8.23 27.15 -8.49
CA GLY A 62 7.55 25.87 -8.22
C GLY A 62 7.56 25.40 -6.76
N ARG A 63 8.34 26.03 -5.88
CA ARG A 63 8.47 25.66 -4.46
C ARG A 63 7.56 26.50 -3.59
N PHE A 64 6.97 25.91 -2.56
CA PHE A 64 6.21 26.66 -1.57
C PHE A 64 7.12 27.56 -0.74
N VAL A 65 6.69 28.78 -0.48
CA VAL A 65 7.37 29.72 0.41
C VAL A 65 6.58 29.89 1.71
N LYS A 66 7.28 30.11 2.81
CA LYS A 66 6.66 30.55 4.08
C LYS A 66 6.44 32.07 3.97
N ARG A 67 5.32 32.57 4.48
CA ARG A 67 5.12 34.02 4.62
C ARG A 67 6.01 34.53 5.75
N THR A 68 7.27 34.81 5.48
CA THR A 68 8.19 35.46 6.44
C THR A 68 9.13 36.38 5.67
N SER A 69 8.67 37.60 5.39
CA SER A 69 9.53 38.77 5.11
C SER A 69 8.80 40.12 4.97
N ALA A 70 7.46 40.19 5.07
CA ALA A 70 6.76 41.49 5.05
C ALA A 70 6.06 41.85 6.37
N PHE A 71 5.56 40.87 7.16
CA PHE A 71 4.85 41.13 8.42
C PHE A 71 4.91 39.91 9.35
N ALA A 72 6.06 39.65 9.97
CA ALA A 72 6.12 38.71 11.08
C ALA A 72 7.03 39.29 12.16
N GLY A 73 6.40 39.97 13.13
CA GLY A 73 6.98 40.22 14.44
C GLY A 73 7.40 38.90 15.10
N PRO A 74 8.13 38.98 16.23
CA PRO A 74 8.81 37.83 16.80
C PRO A 74 7.79 36.72 17.09
N ALA A 75 8.11 35.51 16.66
CA ALA A 75 7.36 34.32 17.00
C ALA A 75 7.53 34.04 18.51
N ALA A 76 6.73 34.73 19.32
CA ALA A 76 6.53 34.42 20.72
C ALA A 76 5.53 33.26 20.79
N PHE A 77 6.03 32.06 21.05
CA PHE A 77 5.23 30.97 21.59
C PHE A 77 5.33 31.09 23.11
N PRO A 78 4.30 31.56 23.84
CA PRO A 78 4.18 31.17 25.24
C PRO A 78 3.78 29.70 25.24
N TYR A 79 4.48 28.90 26.05
CA TYR A 79 3.90 27.64 26.53
C TYR A 79 2.58 27.94 27.25
#